data_AF-A0A7W4ERD0-F1
#
_entry.id   AF-A0A7W4ERD0-F1
#
_cell.length_a   1.000
_cell.length_b   1.000
_cell.length_c   1.000
_cell.angle_alpha   90.00
_cell.angle_beta   90.00
_cell.angle_gamma   90.00
#
_symmetry.space_group_name_H-M   'P 1'
#
loop_
_entity.id
_entity.type
_entity.pdbx_description
1 polymer ?
#
loop_
_entity_poly.entity_id
_entity_poly.type
_entity_poly.pdbx_seq_one_letter_code
_entity_poly.pdbx_strand_id
1 'polypeptide(L)'
;MKRKEGGFTIVEVVIAVTVISVLLIIAMTTLNGLTAKGRDATRRARAEAMALDLERYYKYNTTSRGHEYPTGNALLADIGKYFSDTTVAQDPSRSGNRLVKGCPAAGPIPASWGWTDEQKMLYRYCAQDRERSDCDKIYGASGKDVCVGFRIYYYSESDNALYQVNSIWSR
;
A
#
# COMPACT_ATOMS: atom_id res chain seq x y z
N MET A 1 57.43 18.86 34.50
CA MET A 1 57.24 18.17 33.20
C MET A 1 56.35 19.05 32.33
N LYS A 2 56.83 19.58 31.19
CA LYS A 2 56.01 20.39 30.28
C LYS A 2 55.36 19.48 29.22
N ARG A 3 54.03 19.39 29.20
CA ARG A 3 53.28 18.70 28.12
C ARG A 3 53.45 19.52 26.84
N LYS A 4 53.89 18.88 25.75
CA LYS A 4 53.78 19.45 24.40
C LYS A 4 52.33 19.30 23.98
N GLU A 5 51.57 20.39 24.02
CA GLU A 5 50.28 20.46 23.35
C GLU A 5 50.55 20.73 21.86
N GLY A 6 50.45 19.68 21.05
CA GLY A 6 50.49 19.79 19.60
C GLY A 6 49.15 20.33 19.12
N GLY A 7 49.13 21.57 18.63
CA GLY A 7 47.95 22.16 18.01
C GLY A 7 47.54 21.38 16.76
N PHE A 8 46.24 21.15 16.61
CA PHE A 8 45.65 20.48 15.46
C PHE A 8 46.02 21.23 14.17
N THR A 9 46.55 20.52 13.17
CA THR A 9 46.94 21.17 11.90
C THR A 9 45.70 21.42 11.03
N ILE A 10 45.72 22.48 10.22
CA ILE A 10 44.63 22.76 9.27
C ILE A 10 44.41 21.57 8.33
N VAL A 11 45.50 20.91 7.91
CA VAL A 11 45.46 19.73 7.04
C VAL A 11 44.65 18.60 7.69
N GLU A 12 44.80 18.39 8.99
CA GLU A 12 44.11 17.33 9.73
C GLU A 12 42.60 17.59 9.81
N VAL A 13 42.19 18.85 10.01
CA VAL A 13 40.77 19.24 9.94
C VAL A 13 40.23 19.06 8.52
N VAL A 14 40.99 19.46 7.49
CA VAL A 14 40.57 19.38 6.08
C VAL A 14 40.38 17.92 5.63
N ILE A 15 41.29 17.02 6.03
CA ILE A 15 41.14 15.59 5.72
C ILE A 15 39.95 14.99 6.48
N ALA A 16 39.75 15.36 7.74
CA ALA A 16 38.62 14.85 8.52
C ALA A 16 37.26 15.24 7.88
N VAL A 17 37.08 16.51 7.50
CA VAL A 17 35.81 16.95 6.88
C VAL A 17 35.60 16.37 5.49
N THR A 18 36.66 16.14 4.72
CA THR A 18 36.56 15.50 3.40
C THR A 18 36.20 14.02 3.49
N VAL A 19 36.75 13.29 4.46
CA VAL A 19 36.35 11.88 4.68
C VAL A 19 34.91 11.79 5.18
N ILE A 20 34.50 12.65 6.11
CA ILE A 20 33.12 12.68 6.61
C ILE A 20 32.13 12.99 5.49
N SER A 21 32.44 13.95 4.60
CA SER A 21 31.52 14.31 3.52
C SER A 21 31.28 13.16 2.54
N VAL A 22 32.33 12.41 2.18
CA VAL A 22 32.20 11.22 1.32
C VAL A 22 31.36 10.14 2.00
N LEU A 23 31.60 9.85 3.28
CA LEU A 23 30.85 8.85 4.01
C LEU A 23 29.37 9.21 4.14
N LEU A 24 29.04 10.49 4.35
CA LEU A 24 27.65 10.95 4.43
C LEU A 24 26.88 10.74 3.12
N ILE A 25 27.51 11.01 1.98
CA ILE A 25 26.88 10.81 0.66
C ILE A 25 26.53 9.33 0.45
N ILE A 26 27.46 8.42 0.78
CA ILE A 26 27.24 6.98 0.65
C ILE A 26 26.16 6.50 1.64
N ALA A 27 26.20 6.99 2.89
CA ALA A 27 25.21 6.65 3.89
C ALA A 27 23.78 7.06 3.45
N MET A 28 23.60 8.25 2.87
CA MET A 28 22.28 8.72 2.43
C MET A 28 21.65 7.83 1.36
N THR A 29 22.43 7.38 0.37
CA THR A 29 21.89 6.52 -0.71
C THR A 29 21.44 5.15 -0.18
N THR A 30 22.20 4.57 0.76
CA THR A 30 21.82 3.30 1.39
C THR A 30 20.57 3.42 2.27
N LEU A 31 20.48 4.48 3.07
CA LEU A 31 19.32 4.74 3.93
C LEU A 31 18.04 4.93 3.12
N ASN A 32 18.09 5.66 2.01
CA ASN A 32 16.94 5.85 1.14
C ASN A 32 16.39 4.51 0.62
N GLY A 33 17.26 3.59 0.16
CA GLY A 33 16.87 2.27 -0.29
C GLY A 33 16.26 1.38 0.82
N LEU A 34 16.81 1.45 2.03
CA LEU A 34 16.27 0.70 3.18
C LEU A 34 14.90 1.23 3.63
N THR A 35 14.70 2.55 3.63
CA THR A 35 13.41 3.13 4.00
C THR A 35 12.31 2.76 3.00
N ALA A 36 12.62 2.72 1.69
CA ALA A 36 11.68 2.28 0.66
C ALA A 36 11.24 0.82 0.89
N LYS A 37 12.18 -0.09 1.17
CA LYS A 37 11.86 -1.49 1.49
C LYS A 37 11.02 -1.62 2.77
N GLY A 38 11.30 -0.82 3.80
CA GLY A 38 10.49 -0.80 5.02
C GLY A 38 9.05 -0.34 4.78
N ARG A 39 8.87 0.68 3.92
CA ARG A 39 7.54 1.13 3.47
C ARG A 39 6.82 0.04 2.68
N ASP A 40 7.49 -0.61 1.74
CA ASP A 40 6.90 -1.69 0.95
C ASP A 40 6.46 -2.88 1.79
N ALA A 41 7.26 -3.29 2.78
CA ALA A 41 6.88 -4.31 3.75
C ALA A 41 5.63 -3.91 4.54
N THR A 42 5.55 -2.64 4.96
CA THR A 42 4.37 -2.10 5.64
C THR A 42 3.14 -2.08 4.73
N ARG A 43 3.30 -1.71 3.45
CA ARG A 43 2.19 -1.72 2.47
C ARG A 43 1.64 -3.11 2.24
N ARG A 44 2.52 -4.08 2.07
CA ARG A 44 2.13 -5.48 1.94
C ARG A 44 1.37 -5.97 3.17
N ALA A 45 1.92 -5.73 4.37
CA ALA A 45 1.27 -6.14 5.62
C ALA A 45 -0.11 -5.48 5.80
N ARG A 46 -0.24 -4.19 5.46
CA ARG A 46 -1.52 -3.46 5.49
C ARG A 46 -2.52 -4.02 4.48
N ALA A 47 -2.09 -4.35 3.26
CA ALA A 47 -2.94 -4.97 2.25
C ALA A 47 -3.44 -6.37 2.67
N GLU A 48 -2.57 -7.18 3.28
CA GLU A 48 -2.93 -8.47 3.85
C GLU A 48 -3.88 -8.34 5.06
N ALA A 49 -3.68 -7.34 5.92
CA ALA A 49 -4.57 -7.05 7.04
C ALA A 49 -5.97 -6.60 6.58
N MET A 50 -6.03 -5.72 5.57
CA MET A 50 -7.30 -5.34 4.91
C MET A 50 -8.01 -6.55 4.33
N ALA A 51 -7.27 -7.42 3.62
CA ALA A 51 -7.83 -8.64 3.08
C ALA A 51 -8.43 -9.51 4.19
N LEU A 52 -7.71 -9.74 5.28
CA LEU A 52 -8.18 -10.52 6.43
C LEU A 52 -9.47 -9.97 7.05
N ASP A 53 -9.58 -8.66 7.21
CA ASP A 53 -10.79 -8.03 7.74
C ASP A 53 -11.98 -8.17 6.78
N LEU A 54 -11.76 -8.08 5.47
CA LEU A 54 -12.78 -8.36 4.46
C LEU A 54 -13.20 -9.84 4.45
N GLU A 55 -12.25 -10.77 4.66
CA GLU A 55 -12.58 -12.20 4.79
C GLU A 55 -13.44 -12.48 6.01
N ARG A 56 -13.13 -11.83 7.15
CA ARG A 56 -13.96 -11.91 8.36
C ARG A 56 -15.36 -11.35 8.09
N TYR A 57 -15.43 -10.20 7.44
CA TYR A 57 -16.70 -9.59 7.08
C TYR A 57 -17.55 -10.52 6.22
N TYR A 58 -16.98 -11.10 5.17
CA TYR A 58 -17.67 -12.06 4.29
C TYR A 58 -18.24 -13.24 5.08
N LYS A 59 -17.44 -13.81 6.00
CA LYS A 59 -17.85 -14.98 6.80
C LYS A 59 -18.99 -14.68 7.78
N TYR A 60 -18.93 -13.53 8.46
CA TYR A 60 -19.83 -13.24 9.58
C TYR A 60 -21.02 -12.37 9.20
N ASN A 61 -20.95 -11.65 8.08
CA ASN A 61 -22.07 -10.89 7.58
C ASN A 61 -22.79 -11.65 6.47
N THR A 62 -24.09 -11.85 6.64
CA THR A 62 -24.97 -12.38 5.60
C THR A 62 -26.00 -11.33 5.27
N THR A 63 -26.19 -11.07 3.98
CA THR A 63 -27.29 -10.25 3.49
C THR A 63 -28.42 -11.16 3.02
N SER A 64 -29.54 -10.59 2.60
CA SER A 64 -30.66 -11.36 2.02
C SER A 64 -30.26 -12.14 0.76
N ARG A 65 -29.08 -11.86 0.19
CA ARG A 65 -28.50 -12.53 -0.98
C ARG A 65 -27.38 -13.52 -0.62
N GLY A 66 -27.10 -13.70 0.67
CA GLY A 66 -26.02 -14.55 1.17
C GLY A 66 -24.78 -13.76 1.59
N HIS A 67 -23.62 -14.42 1.60
CA HIS A 67 -22.35 -13.80 1.93
C HIS A 67 -21.80 -13.01 0.75
N GLU A 68 -21.44 -11.75 0.98
CA GLU A 68 -20.88 -10.85 -0.02
C GLU A 68 -19.83 -9.92 0.57
N TYR A 69 -18.84 -9.56 -0.25
CA TYR A 69 -17.88 -8.50 0.06
C TYR A 69 -18.52 -7.12 -0.19
N PRO A 70 -18.05 -6.05 0.48
CA PRO A 70 -18.57 -4.72 0.21
C PRO A 70 -18.25 -4.26 -1.22
N THR A 71 -19.16 -3.51 -1.81
CA THR A 71 -18.86 -2.68 -3.00
C THR A 71 -17.79 -1.65 -2.65
N GLY A 72 -17.01 -1.19 -3.63
CA GLY A 72 -16.02 -0.14 -3.42
C GLY A 72 -16.65 1.14 -2.90
N ASN A 73 -17.84 1.49 -3.37
CA ASN A 73 -18.60 2.63 -2.85
C ASN A 73 -18.99 2.43 -1.37
N ALA A 74 -19.50 1.27 -0.98
CA ALA A 74 -19.90 1.01 0.39
C ALA A 74 -18.70 0.99 1.35
N LEU A 75 -17.57 0.41 0.92
CA LEU A 75 -16.33 0.36 1.69
C LEU A 75 -15.80 1.76 2.00
N LEU A 76 -15.74 2.63 0.98
CA LEU A 76 -15.19 3.98 1.13
C LEU A 76 -16.13 4.92 1.89
N ALA A 77 -17.43 4.66 1.89
CA ALA A 77 -18.40 5.46 2.65
C ALA A 77 -18.23 5.28 4.17
N ASP A 78 -17.84 4.08 4.61
CA ASP A 78 -17.64 3.77 6.03
C ASP A 78 -16.55 2.72 6.21
N ILE A 79 -15.30 3.16 6.21
CA ILE A 79 -14.14 2.28 6.34
C ILE A 79 -14.11 1.58 7.71
N GLY A 80 -14.56 2.27 8.77
CA GLY A 80 -14.57 1.74 10.14
C GLY A 80 -15.53 0.57 10.34
N LYS A 81 -16.53 0.43 9.45
CA LYS A 81 -17.42 -0.73 9.43
C LYS A 81 -16.72 -2.01 8.95
N TYR A 82 -15.74 -1.89 8.04
CA TYR A 82 -15.13 -3.05 7.39
C TYR A 82 -13.73 -3.35 7.89
N PHE A 83 -13.00 -2.36 8.39
CA PHE A 83 -11.68 -2.56 8.99
C PHE A 83 -11.71 -2.23 10.47
N SER A 84 -11.21 -3.18 11.27
CA SER A 84 -11.08 -3.05 12.71
C SER A 84 -10.08 -1.95 13.11
N ASP A 85 -9.06 -1.75 12.28
CA ASP A 85 -8.09 -0.67 12.38
C ASP A 85 -8.09 0.12 11.06
N THR A 86 -8.54 1.38 11.08
CA THR A 86 -8.61 2.21 9.86
C THR A 86 -7.25 2.68 9.36
N THR A 87 -6.18 2.51 10.15
CA THR A 87 -4.82 2.89 9.75
C THR A 87 -4.23 1.96 8.69
N VAL A 88 -4.81 0.77 8.51
CA VAL A 88 -4.45 -0.15 7.42
C VAL A 88 -4.67 0.47 6.04
N ALA A 89 -5.59 1.42 5.93
CA ALA A 89 -5.88 2.12 4.69
C ALA A 89 -4.94 3.31 4.44
N GLN A 90 -3.98 3.58 5.33
CA GLN A 90 -3.01 4.67 5.19
C GLN A 90 -1.75 4.18 4.49
N ASP A 91 -1.08 5.07 3.76
CA ASP A 91 0.25 4.78 3.20
C ASP A 91 1.33 5.05 4.25
N PRO A 92 2.42 4.27 4.36
CA PRO A 92 3.46 4.53 5.34
C PRO A 92 4.23 5.84 5.12
N SER A 93 4.16 6.45 3.92
CA SER A 93 4.77 7.76 3.63
C SER A 93 3.84 8.96 3.89
N ARG A 94 2.55 8.73 4.17
CA ARG A 94 1.54 9.78 4.29
C ARG A 94 0.46 9.44 5.31
N SER A 95 0.11 10.42 6.13
CA SER A 95 -1.10 10.32 6.96
C SER A 95 -2.38 10.42 6.12
N GLY A 96 -3.47 9.90 6.67
CA GLY A 96 -4.80 9.93 6.08
C GLY A 96 -5.10 8.71 5.20
N ASN A 97 -6.39 8.47 4.98
CA ASN A 97 -6.87 7.36 4.16
C ASN A 97 -6.36 7.49 2.71
N ARG A 98 -5.81 6.40 2.18
CA ARG A 98 -5.30 6.25 0.82
C ARG A 98 -5.94 5.08 0.07
N LEU A 99 -6.96 4.45 0.66
CA LEU A 99 -7.78 3.48 -0.05
C LEU A 99 -8.72 4.20 -0.99
N VAL A 100 -8.71 3.78 -2.25
CA VAL A 100 -9.63 4.24 -3.29
C VAL A 100 -10.22 3.03 -3.99
N LYS A 101 -11.35 3.22 -4.68
CA LYS A 101 -11.92 2.17 -5.53
C LYS A 101 -11.21 2.17 -6.88
N GLY A 102 -11.03 1.01 -7.47
CA GLY A 102 -10.47 0.88 -8.80
C GLY A 102 -10.29 -0.57 -9.20
N CYS A 103 -10.96 -0.96 -10.29
CA CYS A 103 -10.78 -2.23 -10.96
C CYS A 103 -10.03 -2.04 -12.29
N PRO A 104 -9.10 -2.94 -12.67
CA PRO A 104 -8.64 -3.00 -14.04
C PRO A 104 -9.82 -3.29 -14.97
N ALA A 105 -9.84 -2.67 -16.15
CA ALA A 105 -10.61 -3.25 -17.25
C ALA A 105 -10.07 -4.65 -17.55
N ALA A 106 -10.88 -5.55 -18.14
CA ALA A 106 -10.45 -6.89 -18.50
C ALA A 106 -9.05 -6.86 -19.17
N GLY A 107 -8.03 -7.41 -18.50
CA GLY A 107 -6.63 -7.27 -18.91
C GLY A 107 -5.64 -7.09 -17.74
N PRO A 108 -4.38 -6.72 -18.04
CA PRO A 108 -3.35 -6.47 -17.04
C PRO A 108 -3.67 -5.23 -16.18
N ILE A 109 -3.03 -5.14 -15.02
CA ILE A 109 -3.16 -3.97 -14.12
C ILE A 109 -2.74 -2.71 -14.90
N PRO A 110 -3.50 -1.60 -14.84
CA PRO A 110 -3.18 -0.41 -15.63
C PRO A 110 -1.85 0.18 -15.16
N ALA A 111 -0.91 0.38 -16.08
CA ALA A 111 0.37 1.00 -15.77
C ALA A 111 0.21 2.41 -15.15
N SER A 112 -0.89 3.08 -15.46
CA SER A 112 -1.24 4.40 -14.92
C SER A 112 -1.51 4.43 -13.43
N TRP A 113 -1.64 3.30 -12.74
CA TRP A 113 -1.87 3.27 -11.29
C TRP A 113 -0.60 3.53 -10.45
N GLY A 114 0.55 3.72 -11.09
CA GLY A 114 1.81 4.11 -10.44
C GLY A 114 2.62 5.15 -11.24
N TRP A 115 1.96 5.95 -12.09
CA TRP A 115 2.66 6.96 -12.91
C TRP A 115 3.07 8.19 -12.11
N THR A 116 2.24 8.61 -11.15
CA THR A 116 2.55 9.74 -10.27
C THR A 116 2.88 9.26 -8.87
N ASP A 117 3.68 10.05 -8.14
CA ASP A 117 4.01 9.74 -6.74
C ASP A 117 2.76 9.63 -5.86
N GLU A 118 1.73 10.42 -6.13
CA GLU A 118 0.45 10.32 -5.42
C GLU A 118 -0.25 8.98 -5.67
N GLN A 119 -0.22 8.48 -6.91
CA GLN A 119 -0.84 7.21 -7.26
C GLN A 119 -0.11 6.01 -6.64
N LYS A 120 1.22 6.08 -6.52
CA LYS A 120 2.04 5.07 -5.85
C LYS A 120 1.67 4.91 -4.37
N MET A 121 1.10 5.95 -3.75
CA MET A 121 0.67 5.92 -2.35
C MET A 121 -0.75 5.36 -2.17
N LEU A 122 -1.45 4.96 -3.24
CA LEU A 122 -2.83 4.50 -3.14
C LEU A 122 -2.92 2.98 -3.00
N TYR A 123 -3.82 2.54 -2.12
CA TYR A 123 -4.38 1.19 -2.21
C TYR A 123 -5.62 1.25 -3.09
N ARG A 124 -5.74 0.34 -4.05
CA ARG A 124 -6.94 0.25 -4.88
C ARG A 124 -7.71 -1.00 -4.54
N TYR A 125 -8.94 -0.81 -4.10
CA TYR A 125 -9.88 -1.89 -3.87
C TYR A 125 -10.74 -2.11 -5.11
N CYS A 126 -10.81 -3.36 -5.53
CA CYS A 126 -11.69 -3.83 -6.59
C CYS A 126 -12.59 -4.93 -6.04
N ALA A 127 -13.88 -4.64 -5.88
CA ALA A 127 -14.89 -5.66 -5.63
C ALA A 127 -15.17 -6.43 -6.93
N GLN A 128 -15.28 -7.75 -6.85
CA GLN A 128 -15.45 -8.62 -8.01
C GLN A 128 -16.74 -9.41 -7.93
N ASP A 129 -17.40 -9.54 -9.07
CA ASP A 129 -18.49 -10.50 -9.26
C ASP A 129 -17.94 -11.90 -9.61
N ARG A 130 -18.85 -12.81 -9.96
CA ARG A 130 -18.53 -14.20 -10.31
C ARG A 130 -17.79 -14.35 -11.65
N GLU A 131 -17.96 -13.38 -12.54
CA GLU A 131 -17.23 -13.31 -13.81
C GLU A 131 -15.88 -12.62 -13.65
N ARG A 132 -15.52 -12.26 -12.41
CA ARG A 132 -14.29 -11.56 -12.05
C ARG A 132 -14.23 -10.14 -12.64
N SER A 133 -15.40 -9.59 -12.96
CA SER A 133 -15.62 -8.22 -13.42
C SER A 133 -15.86 -7.28 -12.24
N ASP A 134 -15.80 -5.97 -12.51
CA ASP A 134 -16.01 -4.93 -11.51
C ASP A 134 -17.45 -4.98 -10.98
N CYS A 135 -17.60 -5.45 -9.74
CA CYS A 135 -18.89 -5.59 -9.09
C CYS A 135 -19.60 -4.23 -8.99
N ASP A 136 -18.87 -3.11 -8.82
CA ASP A 136 -19.49 -1.78 -8.64
C ASP A 136 -20.27 -1.31 -9.87
N LYS A 137 -19.93 -1.81 -11.07
CA LYS A 137 -20.62 -1.45 -12.33
C LYS A 137 -21.90 -2.23 -12.55
N ILE A 138 -21.96 -3.45 -12.00
CA ILE A 138 -23.03 -4.41 -12.22
C ILE A 138 -24.00 -4.40 -11.03
N TYR A 139 -23.51 -3.99 -9.85
CA TYR A 139 -24.29 -3.87 -8.62
C TYR A 139 -25.44 -2.87 -8.79
N GLY A 140 -26.64 -3.41 -9.05
CA GLY A 140 -27.87 -2.65 -9.27
C GLY A 140 -28.35 -2.58 -10.73
N ALA A 141 -27.56 -2.99 -11.72
CA ALA A 141 -27.95 -2.97 -13.14
C ALA A 141 -28.71 -4.24 -13.59
N SER A 142 -28.51 -5.37 -12.89
CA SER A 142 -29.14 -6.67 -13.19
C SER A 142 -29.89 -7.29 -12.00
N GLY A 143 -29.73 -6.74 -10.79
CA GLY A 143 -30.35 -7.25 -9.55
C GLY A 143 -29.88 -8.63 -9.10
N LYS A 144 -28.86 -9.23 -9.75
CA LYS A 144 -28.45 -10.63 -9.52
C LYS A 144 -26.98 -10.83 -9.12
N ASP A 145 -26.14 -9.82 -9.21
CA ASP A 145 -24.71 -10.00 -8.99
C ASP A 145 -24.30 -9.51 -7.60
N VAL A 146 -23.94 -10.46 -6.75
CA VAL A 146 -23.32 -10.25 -5.42
C VAL A 146 -21.81 -10.15 -5.60
N CYS A 147 -21.14 -9.33 -4.79
CA CYS A 147 -19.68 -9.27 -4.83
C CYS A 147 -19.11 -10.51 -4.11
N VAL A 148 -18.58 -11.46 -4.88
CA VAL A 148 -18.08 -12.76 -4.38
C VAL A 148 -16.56 -12.82 -4.25
N GLY A 149 -15.86 -11.75 -4.65
CA GLY A 149 -14.42 -11.64 -4.47
C GLY A 149 -13.97 -10.20 -4.37
N PHE A 150 -12.69 -10.02 -4.08
CA PHE A 150 -12.04 -8.72 -4.17
C PHE A 150 -10.57 -8.85 -4.56
N ARG A 151 -9.99 -7.73 -5.00
CA ARG A 151 -8.55 -7.55 -5.09
C ARG A 151 -8.14 -6.21 -4.52
N ILE A 152 -7.04 -6.20 -3.77
CA ILE A 152 -6.40 -4.99 -3.25
C ILE A 152 -5.08 -4.82 -3.97
N TYR A 153 -4.90 -3.71 -4.66
CA TYR A 153 -3.65 -3.37 -5.35
C TYR A 153 -2.86 -2.35 -4.55
N TYR A 154 -1.54 -2.50 -4.55
CA TYR A 154 -0.60 -1.55 -3.94
C TYR A 154 0.70 -1.48 -4.75
N TYR A 155 1.40 -0.37 -4.63
CA TYR A 155 2.67 -0.14 -5.33
C TYR A 155 3.87 -0.47 -4.44
N SER A 156 4.92 -1.05 -5.01
CA SER A 156 6.22 -1.21 -4.36
C SER A 156 7.22 -0.20 -4.94
N GLU A 157 7.80 0.62 -4.05
CA GLU A 157 8.79 1.63 -4.43
C GLU A 157 10.13 1.01 -4.81
N SER A 158 10.49 -0.12 -4.19
CA SER A 158 11.81 -0.73 -4.36
C SER A 158 12.01 -1.44 -5.69
N ASP A 159 10.95 -1.99 -6.29
CA ASP A 159 10.99 -2.63 -7.60
C ASP A 159 10.15 -1.92 -8.68
N ASN A 160 9.49 -0.82 -8.30
CA ASN A 160 8.69 0.01 -9.20
C ASN A 160 7.53 -0.77 -9.85
N ALA A 161 6.94 -1.74 -9.13
CA ALA A 161 5.88 -2.62 -9.61
C ALA A 161 4.57 -2.55 -8.79
N LEU A 162 3.47 -2.94 -9.43
CA LEU A 162 2.16 -3.09 -8.79
C LEU A 162 1.96 -4.54 -8.34
N TYR A 163 1.56 -4.70 -7.09
CA TYR A 163 1.19 -5.96 -6.47
C TYR A 163 -0.30 -6.01 -6.19
N GLN A 164 -0.81 -7.23 -6.03
CA GLN A 164 -2.21 -7.46 -5.66
C GLN A 164 -2.33 -8.53 -4.58
N VAL A 165 -3.30 -8.33 -3.67
CA VAL A 165 -3.80 -9.33 -2.73
C VAL A 165 -5.21 -9.70 -3.16
N ASN A 166 -5.48 -11.00 -3.28
CA ASN A 166 -6.78 -11.51 -3.74
C ASN A 166 -7.58 -12.06 -2.57
N SER A 167 -8.91 -12.02 -2.70
CA SER A 167 -9.81 -12.74 -1.82
C SER A 167 -9.58 -14.25 -1.85
N ILE A 168 -9.75 -14.92 -0.71
CA ILE A 168 -9.61 -16.38 -0.57
C ILE A 168 -10.83 -17.10 -1.16
N TRP A 169 -12.03 -16.54 -1.01
CA TRP A 169 -13.28 -17.22 -1.36
C TRP A 169 -13.76 -16.99 -2.81
N SER A 170 -12.97 -16.38 -3.70
CA SER A 170 -13.42 -16.14 -5.08
C SER A 170 -13.79 -17.45 -5.78
N ARG A 171 -15.07 -17.68 -6.03
CA ARG A 171 -15.64 -18.84 -6.75
C ARG A 171 -16.64 -18.40 -7.79
#